data_AF-A0A8D8KS85-F1
#
_entry.id   AF-A0A8D8KS85-F1
#
_cell.length_a   1.000
_cell.length_b   1.000
_cell.length_c   1.000
_cell.angle_alpha   90.00
_cell.angle_beta   90.00
_cell.angle_gamma   90.00
#
_symmetry.space_group_name_H-M   'P 1'
#
loop_
_entity.id
_entity.type
_entity.pdbx_description
1 polymer ?
#
loop_
_entity_poly.entity_id
_entity_poly.type
_entity_poly.pdbx_seq_one_letter_code
_entity_poly.pdbx_strand_id
1 'polypeptide(L)'
;MNLLQVLFLALVQQLGSIRGDDTRVWGPGLELADKLPLNARYFFVESRDGAGRIVPQQYRVLFKGHSRIGSCRVKIEQIDRVDGSSIIRYKLMETCWNVEIHVLLGERHLGQSPYRFEGKLYTENCYCPQAPLEDWIEQIGCPSEDVQINSDLIPFRAVNFSSLRPRIIQQYDKPGSVSLCNYVVKDNQIYRTCYGRYTGFKMYMDAILLSLARKTLLPDMELFVNLGDWPLVTKGGHRRTTGPYPIFSWCGSEDTFDIVMPTYDLVEASLEAMSRVSLDMLSVQRKGVPWEEKVPKAFWRGRDACRERLDLVGLSQQHPDLVNASLTNFFFFRDEEKKYGPKVAHISFFDFFDYKYQVNVDGTVAAYRFPYLLGGSSVVFKQASKYY
;
A
#
# COMPACT_ATOMS: atom_id res chain seq x y z
N MET A 1 4.15 -22.99 -58.31
CA MET A 1 3.92 -22.57 -56.91
C MET A 1 2.42 -22.60 -56.66
N ASN A 2 1.95 -23.54 -55.84
CA ASN A 2 0.52 -23.87 -55.75
C ASN A 2 -0.27 -22.74 -55.07
N LEU A 3 -1.53 -22.51 -55.48
CA LEU A 3 -2.44 -21.52 -54.90
C LEU A 3 -2.54 -21.65 -53.36
N LEU A 4 -2.40 -22.89 -52.84
CA LEU A 4 -2.32 -23.18 -51.41
C LEU A 4 -1.08 -22.59 -50.73
N GLN A 5 0.10 -22.58 -51.38
CA GLN A 5 1.30 -21.94 -50.83
C GLN A 5 1.16 -20.42 -50.78
N VAL A 6 0.50 -19.82 -51.79
CA VAL A 6 0.24 -18.38 -51.81
C VAL A 6 -0.80 -18.00 -50.75
N LEU A 7 -1.84 -18.80 -50.56
CA LEU A 7 -2.82 -18.61 -49.48
C LEU A 7 -2.21 -18.83 -48.09
N PHE A 8 -1.31 -19.80 -47.93
CA PHE A 8 -0.61 -20.02 -46.67
C PHE A 8 0.41 -18.91 -46.38
N LEU A 9 1.13 -18.42 -47.39
CA LEU A 9 2.01 -17.25 -47.26
C LEU A 9 1.23 -15.95 -47.02
N ALA A 10 0.03 -15.80 -47.61
CA ALA A 10 -0.85 -14.66 -47.37
C ALA A 10 -1.51 -14.72 -45.99
N LEU A 11 -1.88 -15.92 -45.48
CA LEU A 11 -2.36 -16.10 -44.10
C LEU A 11 -1.23 -15.87 -43.09
N VAL A 12 -0.01 -16.34 -43.38
CA VAL A 12 1.17 -16.11 -42.53
C VAL A 12 1.62 -14.63 -42.58
N GLN A 13 1.40 -13.92 -43.70
CA GLN A 13 1.59 -12.47 -43.77
C GLN A 13 0.47 -11.67 -43.09
N GLN A 14 -0.78 -12.17 -43.07
CA GLN A 14 -1.87 -11.59 -42.28
C GLN A 14 -1.76 -11.89 -40.78
N LEU A 15 -1.14 -13.01 -40.39
CA LEU A 15 -0.77 -13.34 -39.00
C LEU A 15 0.59 -12.74 -38.59
N GLY A 16 1.33 -12.17 -39.55
CA GLY A 16 2.72 -11.70 -39.38
C GLY A 16 2.91 -10.19 -39.57
N SER A 17 1.84 -9.39 -39.57
CA SER A 17 1.94 -7.93 -39.66
C SER A 17 1.26 -7.25 -38.47
N ILE A 18 1.84 -7.43 -37.28
CA ILE A 18 1.69 -6.45 -36.20
C ILE A 18 2.54 -5.24 -36.61
N ARG A 19 2.01 -4.44 -37.54
CA ARG A 19 2.52 -3.11 -37.86
C ARG A 19 2.06 -2.16 -36.75
N GLY A 20 3.00 -1.72 -35.91
CA GLY A 20 2.78 -0.67 -34.91
C GLY A 20 2.99 -1.19 -33.49
N ASP A 21 4.13 -0.82 -32.92
CA ASP A 21 4.57 -1.19 -31.59
C ASP A 21 3.85 -0.35 -30.52
N ASP A 22 2.54 -0.56 -30.35
CA ASP A 22 1.76 0.13 -29.33
C ASP A 22 1.85 -0.63 -28.00
N THR A 23 3.08 -0.90 -27.56
CA THR A 23 3.38 -1.46 -26.23
C THR A 23 4.06 -0.41 -25.37
N ARG A 24 3.38 0.01 -24.31
CA ARG A 24 3.91 0.95 -23.33
C ARG A 24 4.51 0.18 -22.16
N VAL A 25 5.73 0.57 -21.76
CA VAL A 25 6.42 0.04 -20.58
C VAL A 25 6.88 1.22 -19.74
N TRP A 26 6.45 1.30 -18.47
CA TRP A 26 6.74 2.46 -17.61
C TRP A 26 6.60 2.10 -16.13
N GLY A 27 7.17 2.93 -15.26
CA GLY A 27 6.96 2.84 -13.81
C GLY A 27 8.25 2.86 -12.99
N PRO A 28 8.11 3.01 -11.66
CA PRO A 28 9.22 3.35 -10.77
C PRO A 28 10.29 2.25 -10.67
N GLY A 29 9.92 0.99 -10.91
CA GLY A 29 10.84 -0.14 -10.98
C GLY A 29 11.75 -0.15 -12.21
N LEU A 30 11.57 0.77 -13.16
CA LEU A 30 12.51 0.99 -14.26
C LEU A 30 13.08 2.41 -14.22
N GLU A 31 12.25 3.40 -13.91
CA GLU A 31 12.64 4.81 -13.94
C GLU A 31 13.49 5.24 -12.73
N LEU A 32 13.31 4.57 -11.58
CA LEU A 32 13.93 4.92 -10.30
C LEU A 32 14.64 3.73 -9.65
N ALA A 33 14.93 2.67 -10.40
CA ALA A 33 15.39 1.40 -9.83
C ALA A 33 16.68 1.52 -9.00
N ASP A 34 17.59 2.39 -9.43
CA ASP A 34 18.89 2.72 -8.82
C ASP A 34 18.80 3.77 -7.70
N LYS A 35 17.79 4.65 -7.75
CA LYS A 35 17.58 5.74 -6.78
C LYS A 35 16.68 5.35 -5.60
N LEU A 36 15.77 4.41 -5.81
CA LEU A 36 14.72 4.05 -4.85
C LEU A 36 14.82 2.56 -4.47
N PRO A 37 15.60 2.23 -3.41
CA PRO A 37 15.64 0.88 -2.86
C PRO A 37 14.31 0.55 -2.18
N LEU A 38 13.55 -0.36 -2.80
CA LEU A 38 12.31 -0.90 -2.24
C LEU A 38 12.37 -2.42 -2.21
N ASN A 39 11.61 -3.02 -1.29
CA ASN A 39 11.51 -4.46 -1.16
C ASN A 39 10.92 -5.10 -2.41
N ALA A 40 9.82 -4.52 -2.92
CA ALA A 40 9.24 -4.85 -4.21
C ALA A 40 9.28 -3.61 -5.11
N ARG A 41 9.97 -3.72 -6.24
CA ARG A 41 9.92 -2.72 -7.32
C ARG A 41 8.94 -3.18 -8.37
N TYR A 42 8.32 -2.26 -9.09
CA TYR A 42 7.33 -2.63 -10.08
C TYR A 42 7.28 -1.67 -11.26
N PHE A 43 6.87 -2.17 -12.40
CA PHE A 43 6.58 -1.42 -13.61
C PHE A 43 5.37 -2.02 -14.31
N PHE A 44 4.74 -1.26 -15.18
CA PHE A 44 3.57 -1.64 -15.96
C PHE A 44 3.99 -1.98 -17.39
N VAL A 45 3.29 -2.96 -17.96
CA VAL A 45 3.36 -3.28 -19.38
C VAL A 45 1.94 -3.29 -19.93
N GLU A 46 1.71 -2.52 -20.99
CA GLU A 46 0.44 -2.43 -21.68
C GLU A 46 0.69 -2.70 -23.16
N SER A 47 0.28 -3.88 -23.65
CA SER A 47 0.36 -4.21 -25.07
C SER A 47 -0.99 -4.00 -25.73
N ARG A 48 -1.02 -3.33 -26.88
CA ARG A 48 -2.24 -3.13 -27.66
C ARG A 48 -2.26 -3.97 -28.93
N ASP A 49 -3.45 -4.43 -29.32
CA ASP A 49 -3.68 -5.07 -30.62
C ASP A 49 -3.81 -4.04 -31.75
N GLY A 50 -3.98 -4.53 -32.99
CA GLY A 50 -4.18 -3.66 -34.16
C GLY A 50 -5.48 -2.82 -34.12
N ALA A 51 -6.37 -3.06 -33.15
CA ALA A 51 -7.56 -2.27 -32.90
C ALA A 51 -7.39 -1.30 -31.71
N GLY A 52 -6.18 -1.19 -31.15
CA GLY A 52 -5.84 -0.32 -30.02
C GLY A 52 -6.34 -0.83 -28.66
N ARG A 53 -6.83 -2.07 -28.57
CA ARG A 53 -7.33 -2.67 -27.32
C ARG A 53 -6.16 -3.23 -26.52
N ILE A 54 -6.17 -3.05 -25.21
CA ILE A 54 -5.15 -3.63 -24.33
C ILE A 54 -5.37 -5.15 -24.28
N VAL A 55 -4.32 -5.92 -24.59
CA VAL A 55 -4.33 -7.38 -24.60
C VAL A 55 -3.33 -7.89 -23.58
N PRO A 56 -3.78 -8.65 -22.56
CA PRO A 56 -2.87 -9.33 -21.63
C PRO A 56 -1.95 -10.28 -22.37
N GLN A 57 -0.67 -10.26 -22.03
CA GLN A 57 0.35 -11.15 -22.58
C GLN A 57 1.19 -11.75 -21.46
N GLN A 58 1.86 -12.86 -21.72
CA GLN A 58 2.88 -13.39 -20.81
C GLN A 58 4.23 -12.82 -21.19
N TYR A 59 4.78 -11.96 -20.33
CA TYR A 59 6.03 -11.27 -20.58
C TYR A 59 7.20 -12.04 -19.97
N ARG A 60 8.29 -12.18 -20.73
CA ARG A 60 9.54 -12.75 -20.21
C ARG A 60 10.43 -11.62 -19.72
N VAL A 61 10.73 -11.62 -18.43
CA VAL A 61 11.61 -10.61 -17.81
C VAL A 61 12.89 -11.26 -17.33
N LEU A 62 14.03 -10.82 -17.87
CA LEU A 62 15.34 -11.37 -17.56
C LEU A 62 16.23 -10.29 -16.96
N PHE A 63 16.95 -10.65 -15.90
CA PHE A 63 17.97 -9.81 -15.29
C PHE A 63 19.35 -10.33 -15.67
N LYS A 64 20.16 -9.47 -16.27
CA LYS A 64 21.61 -9.70 -16.42
C LYS A 64 22.35 -8.76 -15.48
N GLY A 65 23.43 -9.23 -14.89
CA GLY A 65 24.20 -8.50 -13.90
C GLY A 65 24.83 -9.45 -12.91
N HIS A 66 25.68 -8.92 -12.05
CA HIS A 66 26.40 -9.72 -11.07
C HIS A 66 26.12 -9.24 -9.64
N SER A 67 26.42 -10.10 -8.69
CA SER A 67 26.28 -9.91 -7.26
C SER A 67 27.55 -10.38 -6.55
N ARG A 68 27.60 -10.28 -5.22
CA ARG A 68 28.76 -10.75 -4.45
C ARG A 68 28.96 -12.26 -4.54
N ILE A 69 27.92 -13.03 -4.85
CA ILE A 69 27.97 -14.50 -4.87
C ILE A 69 27.82 -15.10 -6.28
N GLY A 70 27.87 -14.27 -7.33
CA GLY A 70 27.78 -14.71 -8.72
C GLY A 70 26.81 -13.85 -9.53
N SER A 71 25.81 -14.48 -10.14
CA SER A 71 24.79 -13.77 -10.92
C SER A 71 23.77 -13.06 -10.03
N CYS A 72 23.20 -11.96 -10.53
CA CYS A 72 22.10 -11.29 -9.84
C CYS A 72 20.89 -12.22 -9.68
N ARG A 73 20.41 -12.41 -8.44
CA ARG A 73 19.23 -13.23 -8.15
C ARG A 73 18.03 -12.34 -7.87
N VAL A 74 16.96 -12.60 -8.60
CA VAL A 74 15.75 -11.77 -8.59
C VAL A 74 14.52 -12.67 -8.54
N LYS A 75 13.59 -12.37 -7.63
CA LYS A 75 12.24 -12.94 -7.64
C LYS A 75 11.35 -12.02 -8.48
N ILE A 76 10.65 -12.56 -9.46
CA ILE A 76 9.77 -11.80 -10.37
C ILE A 76 8.35 -12.37 -10.28
N GLU A 77 7.35 -11.51 -10.32
CA GLU A 77 5.95 -11.87 -10.43
C GLU A 77 5.25 -10.94 -11.41
N GLN A 78 4.39 -11.51 -12.25
CA GLN A 78 3.47 -10.78 -13.10
C GLN A 78 2.06 -10.84 -12.50
N ILE A 79 1.41 -9.68 -12.41
CA ILE A 79 0.01 -9.53 -12.03
C ILE A 79 -0.73 -8.90 -13.20
N ASP A 80 -1.63 -9.66 -13.82
CA ASP A 80 -2.52 -9.11 -14.85
C ASP A 80 -3.62 -8.30 -14.18
N ARG A 81 -3.90 -7.10 -14.70
CA ARG A 81 -4.93 -6.18 -14.20
C ARG A 81 -6.23 -6.34 -14.99
N VAL A 82 -7.32 -5.81 -14.45
CA VAL A 82 -8.65 -5.88 -15.08
C VAL A 82 -8.72 -5.06 -16.37
N ASP A 83 -7.97 -3.97 -16.47
CA ASP A 83 -7.89 -3.14 -17.69
C ASP A 83 -7.08 -3.79 -18.82
N GLY A 84 -6.51 -4.97 -18.59
CA GLY A 84 -5.74 -5.73 -19.55
C GLY A 84 -4.23 -5.49 -19.48
N SER A 85 -3.77 -4.46 -18.76
CA SER A 85 -2.35 -4.22 -18.53
C SER A 85 -1.78 -5.21 -17.50
N SER A 86 -0.46 -5.32 -17.39
CA SER A 86 0.21 -6.17 -16.40
C SER A 86 1.15 -5.35 -15.52
N ILE A 87 1.15 -5.64 -14.22
CA ILE A 87 2.18 -5.20 -13.27
C ILE A 87 3.26 -6.27 -13.25
N ILE A 88 4.47 -5.92 -13.66
CA ILE A 88 5.65 -6.72 -13.38
C ILE A 88 6.25 -6.18 -12.09
N ARG A 89 6.34 -7.02 -11.06
CA ARG A 89 7.04 -6.69 -9.82
C ARG A 89 8.21 -7.62 -9.59
N TYR A 90 9.28 -7.09 -9.02
CA TYR A 90 10.48 -7.83 -8.75
C TYR A 90 11.15 -7.42 -7.45
N LYS A 91 11.82 -8.40 -6.84
CA LYS A 91 12.58 -8.25 -5.60
C LYS A 91 14.00 -8.76 -5.81
N LEU A 92 14.98 -7.91 -5.54
CA LEU A 92 16.40 -8.28 -5.53
C LEU A 92 16.70 -9.07 -4.26
N MET A 93 17.33 -10.24 -4.39
CA MET A 93 17.73 -11.05 -3.25
C MET A 93 19.00 -10.51 -2.57
N GLU A 94 19.79 -9.74 -3.31
CA GLU A 94 21.04 -9.12 -2.90
C GLU A 94 21.32 -7.89 -3.76
N THR A 95 22.28 -7.05 -3.34
CA THR A 95 22.71 -5.91 -4.17
C THR A 95 23.30 -6.45 -5.47
N CYS A 96 22.94 -5.85 -6.59
CA CYS A 96 23.43 -6.24 -7.90
C CYS A 96 24.15 -5.09 -8.59
N TRP A 97 25.06 -5.41 -9.51
CA TRP A 97 25.90 -4.47 -10.24
C TRP A 97 25.74 -4.61 -11.74
N ASN A 98 25.79 -3.47 -12.44
CA ASN A 98 25.73 -3.36 -13.90
C ASN A 98 24.55 -4.17 -14.44
N VAL A 99 23.35 -3.81 -13.97
CA VAL A 99 22.14 -4.58 -14.19
C VAL A 99 21.51 -4.17 -15.52
N GLU A 100 21.13 -5.17 -16.32
CA GLU A 100 20.25 -5.00 -17.46
C GLU A 100 18.93 -5.71 -17.20
N ILE A 101 17.81 -4.99 -17.36
CA ILE A 101 16.46 -5.55 -17.29
C ILE A 101 15.92 -5.70 -18.71
N HIS A 102 15.77 -6.95 -19.13
CA HIS A 102 15.25 -7.33 -20.44
C HIS A 102 13.76 -7.63 -20.29
N VAL A 103 12.90 -6.87 -20.97
CA VAL A 103 11.44 -7.02 -20.96
C VAL A 103 11.04 -7.45 -22.36
N LEU A 104 10.53 -8.68 -22.47
CA LEU A 104 10.38 -9.37 -23.75
C LEU A 104 8.96 -9.92 -23.94
N LEU A 105 8.50 -9.89 -25.20
CA LEU A 105 7.40 -10.72 -25.69
C LEU A 105 7.96 -11.71 -26.70
N GLY A 106 8.06 -12.99 -26.30
CA GLY A 106 8.87 -13.97 -27.02
C GLY A 106 10.35 -13.58 -26.98
N GLU A 107 10.96 -13.35 -28.14
CA GLU A 107 12.36 -12.87 -28.27
C GLU A 107 12.44 -11.37 -28.55
N ARG A 108 11.31 -10.67 -28.66
CA ARG A 108 11.25 -9.24 -29.00
C ARG A 108 11.31 -8.37 -27.75
N HIS A 109 12.18 -7.36 -27.76
CA HIS A 109 12.25 -6.32 -26.73
C HIS A 109 11.05 -5.38 -26.77
N LEU A 110 10.56 -5.00 -25.60
CA LEU A 110 9.44 -4.07 -25.42
C LEU A 110 9.91 -2.73 -24.82
N GLY A 111 9.31 -1.63 -25.25
CA GLY A 111 9.66 -0.29 -24.79
C GLY A 111 11.13 0.03 -25.05
N GLN A 112 11.84 0.58 -24.04
CA GLN A 112 13.26 0.89 -24.13
C GLN A 112 14.17 -0.28 -23.75
N SER A 113 13.63 -1.51 -23.69
CA SER A 113 14.41 -2.68 -23.28
C SER A 113 15.58 -2.95 -24.25
N PRO A 114 16.78 -3.30 -23.74
CA PRO A 114 17.13 -3.49 -22.34
C PRO A 114 17.28 -2.18 -21.56
N TYR A 115 16.71 -2.13 -20.36
CA TYR A 115 16.92 -1.04 -19.40
C TYR A 115 18.23 -1.27 -18.67
N ARG A 116 19.15 -0.29 -18.73
CA ARG A 116 20.54 -0.45 -18.26
C ARG A 116 20.77 0.44 -17.03
N PHE A 117 21.30 -0.16 -15.98
CA PHE A 117 21.67 0.53 -14.74
C PHE A 117 23.15 0.29 -14.47
N GLU A 118 23.95 1.33 -14.73
CA GLU A 118 25.37 1.33 -14.41
C GLU A 118 25.55 1.51 -12.90
N GLY A 119 26.42 0.72 -12.28
CA GLY A 119 26.60 0.76 -10.82
C GLY A 119 25.65 -0.17 -10.06
N LYS A 120 25.21 0.26 -8.86
CA LYS A 120 24.56 -0.61 -7.86
C LYS A 120 23.04 -0.47 -7.86
N LEU A 121 22.34 -1.60 -7.94
CA LEU A 121 20.95 -1.72 -7.53
C LEU A 121 20.88 -2.32 -6.12
N TYR A 122 20.59 -1.47 -5.14
CA TYR A 122 20.52 -1.85 -3.73
C TYR A 122 19.23 -2.61 -3.39
N THR A 123 19.30 -3.46 -2.37
CA THR A 123 18.10 -4.06 -1.75
C THR A 123 17.50 -3.12 -0.71
N GLU A 124 16.25 -3.38 -0.30
CA GLU A 124 15.59 -2.71 0.84
C GLU A 124 16.44 -2.71 2.13
N ASN A 125 17.24 -3.75 2.31
CA ASN A 125 18.05 -3.98 3.50
C ASN A 125 19.49 -3.46 3.36
N CYS A 126 19.79 -2.66 2.32
CA CYS A 126 21.08 -1.99 2.24
C CYS A 126 21.30 -1.11 3.49
N TYR A 127 22.55 -0.88 3.86
CA TYR A 127 22.92 0.33 4.57
C TYR A 127 23.66 1.20 3.56
N CYS A 128 22.92 2.10 2.92
CA CYS A 128 23.36 2.93 1.80
C CYS A 128 22.76 4.35 1.86
N PRO A 129 22.97 5.13 2.93
CA PRO A 129 22.55 6.53 2.95
C PRO A 129 23.33 7.32 1.89
N GLN A 130 22.65 7.68 0.79
CA GLN A 130 23.31 8.29 -0.38
C GLN A 130 23.33 9.83 -0.34
N ALA A 131 22.33 10.44 0.28
CA ALA A 131 22.12 11.88 0.30
C ALA A 131 21.40 12.33 1.58
N PRO A 132 21.40 13.64 1.89
CA PRO A 132 20.42 14.26 2.78
C PRO A 132 18.98 13.95 2.35
N LEU A 133 18.04 13.95 3.29
CA LEU A 133 16.63 13.63 3.05
C LEU A 133 16.00 14.50 1.96
N GLU A 134 16.29 15.80 1.97
CA GLU A 134 15.73 16.78 1.03
C GLU A 134 16.17 16.46 -0.41
N ASP A 135 17.47 16.24 -0.62
CA ASP A 135 18.03 15.86 -1.91
C ASP A 135 17.47 14.51 -2.39
N TRP A 136 17.29 13.56 -1.47
CA TRP A 136 16.74 12.24 -1.81
C TRP A 136 15.27 12.32 -2.25
N ILE A 137 14.45 13.11 -1.56
CA ILE A 137 13.05 13.38 -1.91
C ILE A 137 12.93 14.01 -3.30
N GLU A 138 13.80 14.97 -3.62
CA GLU A 138 13.86 15.60 -4.94
C GLU A 138 14.26 14.58 -6.03
N GLN A 139 15.29 13.77 -5.76
CA GLN A 139 15.80 12.78 -6.72
C GLN A 139 14.78 11.70 -7.09
N ILE A 140 13.94 11.28 -6.14
CA ILE A 140 12.88 10.28 -6.37
C ILE A 140 11.59 10.91 -6.92
N GLY A 141 11.54 12.23 -7.07
CA GLY A 141 10.39 12.94 -7.64
C GLY A 141 9.16 12.93 -6.75
N CYS A 142 9.35 12.93 -5.42
CA CYS A 142 8.23 13.08 -4.49
C CYS A 142 7.55 14.44 -4.70
N PRO A 143 6.20 14.53 -4.66
CA PRO A 143 5.50 15.80 -4.71
C PRO A 143 5.99 16.75 -3.62
N SER A 144 6.23 18.02 -3.96
CA SER A 144 6.68 19.05 -3.02
C SER A 144 5.61 19.46 -2.02
N GLU A 145 4.34 19.18 -2.32
CA GLU A 145 3.19 19.51 -1.49
C GLU A 145 2.22 18.34 -1.42
N ASP A 146 1.70 18.08 -0.23
CA ASP A 146 0.58 17.19 0.01
C ASP A 146 -0.45 17.93 0.87
N VAL A 147 -1.71 17.94 0.42
CA VAL A 147 -2.79 18.72 1.05
C VAL A 147 -3.03 18.26 2.49
N GLN A 148 -2.96 16.95 2.75
CA GLN A 148 -3.19 16.40 4.09
C GLN A 148 -2.03 16.71 5.03
N ILE A 149 -0.79 16.46 4.58
CA ILE A 149 0.41 16.77 5.38
C ILE A 149 0.47 18.26 5.72
N ASN A 150 0.25 19.13 4.72
CA ASN A 150 0.25 20.57 4.93
C ASN A 150 -0.84 20.99 5.93
N SER A 151 -2.07 20.46 5.76
CA SER A 151 -3.19 20.75 6.67
C SER A 151 -2.88 20.35 8.12
N ASP A 152 -2.36 19.14 8.32
CA ASP A 152 -2.09 18.61 9.66
C ASP A 152 -0.93 19.33 10.36
N LEU A 153 0.02 19.88 9.61
CA LEU A 153 1.17 20.61 10.15
C LEU A 153 0.91 22.11 10.40
N ILE A 154 -0.17 22.69 9.86
CA ILE A 154 -0.53 24.11 10.08
C ILE A 154 -0.52 24.51 11.57
N PRO A 155 -1.08 23.72 12.51
CA PRO A 155 -1.06 24.06 13.94
C PRO A 155 0.33 24.02 14.59
N PHE A 156 1.34 23.44 13.92
CA PHE A 156 2.63 23.06 14.51
C PHE A 156 3.84 23.72 13.81
N ARG A 157 3.72 24.99 13.43
CA ARG A 157 4.80 25.71 12.71
C ARG A 157 6.11 25.82 13.49
N ALA A 158 6.05 25.82 14.81
CA ALA A 158 7.22 25.83 15.68
C ALA A 158 6.93 24.98 16.93
N VAL A 159 7.79 24.00 17.19
CA VAL A 159 7.62 23.04 18.28
C VAL A 159 8.82 23.10 19.22
N ASN A 160 8.58 23.41 20.49
CA ASN A 160 9.61 23.37 21.54
C ASN A 160 9.39 22.16 22.45
N PHE A 161 10.02 21.03 22.10
CA PHE A 161 9.89 19.79 22.86
C PHE A 161 10.43 19.87 24.28
N SER A 162 11.38 20.76 24.59
CA SER A 162 11.84 20.99 25.97
C SER A 162 10.68 21.39 26.89
N SER A 163 9.70 22.14 26.38
CA SER A 163 8.50 22.56 27.12
C SER A 163 7.32 21.59 26.96
N LEU A 164 7.16 20.99 25.77
CA LEU A 164 5.98 20.18 25.43
C LEU A 164 6.11 18.73 25.91
N ARG A 165 7.31 18.13 25.85
CA ARG A 165 7.55 16.72 26.17
C ARG A 165 7.02 16.34 27.56
N PRO A 166 7.30 17.08 28.65
CA PRO A 166 6.76 16.73 29.97
C PRO A 166 5.23 16.79 30.04
N ARG A 167 4.60 17.73 29.30
CA ARG A 167 3.14 17.88 29.27
C ARG A 167 2.46 16.76 28.48
N ILE A 168 3.05 16.38 27.34
CA ILE A 168 2.57 15.25 26.53
C ILE A 168 2.63 13.96 27.35
N ILE A 169 3.77 13.70 28.01
CA ILE A 169 3.93 12.53 28.88
C ILE A 169 2.92 12.56 30.02
N GLN A 170 2.80 13.68 30.74
CA GLN A 170 1.84 13.81 31.83
C GLN A 170 0.39 13.55 31.38
N GLN A 171 0.03 13.99 30.17
CA GLN A 171 -1.31 13.85 29.63
C GLN A 171 -1.63 12.41 29.15
N TYR A 172 -0.64 11.73 28.57
CA TYR A 172 -0.86 10.51 27.79
C TYR A 172 -0.11 9.26 28.28
N ASP A 173 0.77 9.36 29.26
CA ASP A 173 1.28 8.19 29.98
C ASP A 173 0.20 7.66 30.94
N LYS A 174 -0.82 7.03 30.34
CA LYS A 174 -1.97 6.44 31.03
C LYS A 174 -1.97 4.95 30.76
N PRO A 175 -1.29 4.14 31.61
CA PRO A 175 -1.21 2.70 31.44
C PRO A 175 -2.59 2.06 31.27
N GLY A 176 -2.75 1.30 30.18
CA GLY A 176 -3.99 0.61 29.85
C GLY A 176 -5.02 1.42 29.05
N SER A 177 -4.79 2.72 28.82
CA SER A 177 -5.67 3.58 28.01
C SER A 177 -5.00 4.11 26.74
N VAL A 178 -3.74 4.53 26.84
CA VAL A 178 -2.99 5.11 25.74
C VAL A 178 -1.66 4.37 25.59
N SER A 179 -1.20 4.25 24.35
CA SER A 179 0.12 3.70 24.02
C SER A 179 0.83 4.71 23.12
N LEU A 180 1.92 5.27 23.61
CA LEU A 180 2.59 6.41 23.00
C LEU A 180 4.10 6.16 22.98
N CYS A 181 4.80 6.57 21.93
CA CYS A 181 6.26 6.57 21.91
C CYS A 181 6.80 7.93 21.51
N ASN A 182 7.83 8.39 22.24
CA ASN A 182 8.69 9.48 21.84
C ASN A 182 9.87 8.91 21.06
N TYR A 183 10.03 9.35 19.82
CA TYR A 183 11.15 9.03 18.95
C TYR A 183 12.06 10.26 18.83
N VAL A 184 13.36 10.03 18.88
CA VAL A 184 14.39 11.03 18.59
C VAL A 184 15.30 10.45 17.53
N VAL A 185 15.44 11.14 16.42
CA VAL A 185 16.50 10.90 15.44
C VAL A 185 17.59 11.93 15.71
N LYS A 186 18.79 11.45 15.99
CA LYS A 186 19.95 12.30 16.25
C LYS A 186 21.17 11.71 15.55
N ASP A 187 21.80 12.49 14.68
CA ASP A 187 22.95 12.06 13.89
C ASP A 187 22.67 10.75 13.13
N ASN A 188 21.50 10.67 12.49
CA ASN A 188 20.95 9.49 11.79
C ASN A 188 20.80 8.22 12.66
N GLN A 189 20.82 8.34 13.99
CA GLN A 189 20.53 7.26 14.93
C GLN A 189 19.16 7.45 15.57
N ILE A 190 18.44 6.34 15.75
CA ILE A 190 17.05 6.35 16.23
C ILE A 190 17.02 5.91 17.69
N TYR A 191 16.51 6.79 18.55
CA TYR A 191 16.23 6.54 19.96
C TYR A 191 14.73 6.55 20.18
N ARG A 192 14.25 5.74 21.12
CA ARG A 192 12.83 5.62 21.40
C ARG A 192 12.57 5.38 22.88
N THR A 193 11.61 6.09 23.45
CA THR A 193 11.04 5.80 24.77
C THR A 193 9.53 5.70 24.63
N CYS A 194 8.92 4.65 25.20
CA CYS A 194 7.48 4.44 25.09
C CYS A 194 6.80 4.48 26.46
N TYR A 195 5.55 4.93 26.43
CA TYR A 195 4.68 5.20 27.57
C TYR A 195 3.38 4.39 27.40
N GLY A 196 2.81 3.93 28.52
CA GLY A 196 1.67 3.02 28.52
C GLY A 196 2.02 1.52 28.56
N ARG A 197 0.98 0.68 28.58
CA ARG A 197 1.09 -0.77 28.83
C ARG A 197 1.35 -1.60 27.56
N TYR A 198 0.77 -1.20 26.41
CA TYR A 198 0.71 -2.02 25.20
C TYR A 198 1.41 -1.33 24.02
N THR A 199 2.73 -1.41 23.96
CA THR A 199 3.54 -0.68 22.97
C THR A 199 4.02 -1.55 21.81
N GLY A 200 3.36 -2.69 21.55
CA GLY A 200 3.78 -3.65 20.52
C GLY A 200 3.86 -3.05 19.11
N PHE A 201 2.88 -2.20 18.78
CA PHE A 201 2.73 -1.55 17.47
C PHE A 201 3.85 -0.58 17.11
N LYS A 202 4.77 -0.25 18.06
CA LYS A 202 5.99 0.52 17.77
C LYS A 202 6.82 -0.09 16.64
N MET A 203 6.75 -1.41 16.45
CA MET A 203 7.50 -2.11 15.40
C MET A 203 7.24 -1.57 13.99
N TYR A 204 6.06 -1.01 13.72
CA TYR A 204 5.73 -0.43 12.41
C TYR A 204 6.44 0.91 12.20
N MET A 205 6.38 1.80 13.19
CA MET A 205 7.14 3.07 13.11
C MET A 205 8.65 2.82 13.12
N ASP A 206 9.12 1.84 13.88
CA ASP A 206 10.52 1.40 13.86
C ASP A 206 10.94 0.98 12.45
N ALA A 207 10.11 0.19 11.76
CA ALA A 207 10.39 -0.27 10.42
C ALA A 207 10.49 0.89 9.42
N ILE A 208 9.62 1.91 9.52
CA ILE A 208 9.68 3.14 8.71
C ILE A 208 11.01 3.85 8.93
N LEU A 209 11.31 4.24 10.17
CA LEU A 209 12.51 5.02 10.48
C LEU A 209 13.79 4.26 10.15
N LEU A 210 13.85 2.96 10.46
CA LEU A 210 15.00 2.13 10.13
C LEU A 210 15.15 1.95 8.61
N SER A 211 14.06 1.86 7.86
CA SER A 211 14.11 1.80 6.39
C SER A 211 14.68 3.10 5.81
N LEU A 212 14.20 4.26 6.29
CA LEU A 212 14.67 5.57 5.85
C LEU A 212 16.13 5.84 6.23
N ALA A 213 16.50 5.66 7.50
CA ALA A 213 17.87 5.92 7.99
C ALA A 213 18.95 5.07 7.29
N ARG A 214 18.56 3.93 6.72
CA ARG A 214 19.42 3.07 5.91
C ARG A 214 19.66 3.61 4.49
N LYS A 215 18.78 4.45 3.95
CA LYS A 215 18.77 4.87 2.54
C LYS A 215 19.06 6.35 2.35
N THR A 216 18.85 7.14 3.39
CA THR A 216 19.08 8.59 3.41
C THR A 216 19.57 9.04 4.78
N LEU A 217 20.21 10.20 4.83
CA LEU A 217 20.55 10.86 6.09
C LEU A 217 19.31 11.61 6.59
N LEU A 218 18.71 11.11 7.67
CA LEU A 218 17.58 11.78 8.32
C LEU A 218 18.08 12.99 9.11
N PRO A 219 17.34 14.13 9.09
CA PRO A 219 17.66 15.26 9.93
C PRO A 219 17.45 14.94 11.41
N ASP A 220 18.07 15.74 12.27
CA ASP A 220 17.79 15.70 13.71
C ASP A 220 16.33 16.09 13.94
N MET A 221 15.55 15.20 14.54
CA MET A 221 14.13 15.43 14.79
C MET A 221 13.65 14.68 16.03
N GLU A 222 12.59 15.20 16.63
CA GLU A 222 11.86 14.55 17.71
C GLU A 222 10.38 14.51 17.35
N LEU A 223 9.71 13.40 17.65
CA LEU A 223 8.30 13.22 17.35
C LEU A 223 7.64 12.28 18.36
N PHE A 224 6.33 12.47 18.56
CA PHE A 224 5.50 11.60 19.37
C PHE A 224 4.54 10.82 18.49
N VAL A 225 4.50 9.50 18.67
CA VAL A 225 3.67 8.59 17.89
C VAL A 225 2.69 7.87 18.78
N ASN A 226 1.41 8.08 18.51
CA ASN A 226 0.32 7.29 19.06
C ASN A 226 0.30 5.91 18.38
N LEU A 227 0.30 4.87 19.20
CA LEU A 227 0.25 3.49 18.74
C LEU A 227 -1.15 2.88 18.80
N GLY A 228 -2.11 3.57 19.42
CA GLY A 228 -3.50 3.13 19.51
C GLY A 228 -4.31 3.47 18.27
N ASP A 229 -5.52 2.90 18.20
CA ASP A 229 -6.44 3.15 17.09
C ASP A 229 -7.00 4.58 17.10
N TRP A 230 -7.40 5.07 18.27
CA TRP A 230 -8.06 6.38 18.41
C TRP A 230 -7.07 7.54 18.32
N PRO A 231 -7.38 8.61 17.56
CA PRO A 231 -6.63 9.87 17.64
C PRO A 231 -6.79 10.50 19.03
N LEU A 232 -5.76 11.23 19.48
CA LEU A 232 -5.60 11.64 20.88
C LEU A 232 -5.84 13.13 21.16
N VAL A 233 -5.64 14.00 20.16
CA VAL A 233 -5.54 15.45 20.36
C VAL A 233 -6.84 16.12 19.96
N THR A 234 -7.85 16.03 20.82
CA THR A 234 -9.20 16.50 20.52
C THR A 234 -9.34 18.03 20.43
N LYS A 235 -10.07 18.46 19.38
CA LYS A 235 -10.51 19.83 19.12
C LYS A 235 -11.79 20.11 19.91
N GLY A 236 -11.75 21.14 20.77
CA GLY A 236 -12.95 21.64 21.43
C GLY A 236 -13.69 20.64 22.35
N GLY A 237 -14.83 21.08 22.87
CA GLY A 237 -15.71 20.27 23.74
C GLY A 237 -15.17 19.98 25.15
N HIS A 238 -15.91 19.15 25.90
CA HIS A 238 -15.56 18.77 27.28
C HIS A 238 -14.31 17.89 27.39
N ARG A 239 -13.93 17.23 26.28
CA ARG A 239 -12.73 16.38 26.20
C ARG A 239 -11.52 17.11 25.62
N ARG A 240 -11.65 18.41 25.29
CA ARG A 240 -10.61 19.24 24.66
C ARG A 240 -9.25 19.01 25.29
N THR A 241 -8.25 18.77 24.47
CA THR A 241 -6.86 18.72 24.93
C THR A 241 -6.36 20.14 25.24
N THR A 242 -5.58 20.28 26.31
CA THR A 242 -5.09 21.57 26.84
C THR A 242 -4.13 22.33 25.91
N GLY A 243 -3.74 21.73 24.79
CA GLY A 243 -3.06 22.38 23.68
C GLY A 243 -3.06 21.47 22.47
N PRO A 244 -2.85 21.99 21.24
CA PRO A 244 -2.50 21.11 20.14
C PRO A 244 -1.13 20.50 20.47
N TYR A 245 -1.06 19.18 20.59
CA TYR A 245 0.19 18.44 20.72
C TYR A 245 0.52 17.80 19.36
N PRO A 246 1.76 17.91 18.86
CA PRO A 246 2.15 17.30 17.58
C PRO A 246 2.32 15.79 17.77
N ILE A 247 1.20 15.06 17.69
CA ILE A 247 1.16 13.61 17.83
C ILE A 247 0.81 13.01 16.48
N PHE A 248 1.69 12.13 15.99
CA PHE A 248 1.44 11.32 14.81
C PHE A 248 0.56 10.12 15.15
N SER A 249 -0.48 9.88 14.37
CA SER A 249 -1.46 8.81 14.59
C SER A 249 -1.77 8.06 13.30
N TRP A 250 -2.10 6.78 13.42
CA TRP A 250 -2.52 5.93 12.29
C TRP A 250 -3.85 6.36 11.65
N CYS A 251 -4.66 7.08 12.41
CA CYS A 251 -5.96 7.58 11.98
C CYS A 251 -6.17 8.98 12.55
N GLY A 252 -6.75 9.86 11.73
CA GLY A 252 -7.15 11.21 12.11
C GLY A 252 -8.66 11.34 12.21
N SER A 253 -9.12 12.53 12.59
CA SER A 253 -10.53 12.87 12.48
C SER A 253 -10.75 14.38 12.36
N GLU A 254 -11.92 14.77 11.85
CA GLU A 254 -12.36 16.16 11.78
C GLU A 254 -12.27 16.88 13.14
N ASP A 255 -12.44 16.11 14.23
CA ASP A 255 -12.44 16.55 15.62
C ASP A 255 -11.06 16.47 16.31
N THR A 256 -9.96 16.17 15.60
CA THR A 256 -8.63 16.03 16.20
C THR A 256 -7.53 16.79 15.46
N PHE A 257 -6.46 17.15 16.18
CA PHE A 257 -5.24 17.77 15.64
C PHE A 257 -4.11 16.76 15.37
N ASP A 258 -4.37 15.45 15.53
CA ASP A 258 -3.39 14.41 15.23
C ASP A 258 -2.89 14.52 13.78
N ILE A 259 -1.59 14.33 13.60
CA ILE A 259 -0.94 14.34 12.29
C ILE A 259 -1.05 12.92 11.72
N VAL A 260 -1.76 12.75 10.61
CA VAL A 260 -1.96 11.42 10.04
C VAL A 260 -0.69 10.92 9.39
N MET A 261 -0.37 9.64 9.62
CA MET A 261 0.71 8.92 8.98
C MET A 261 0.20 7.63 8.32
N PRO A 262 0.93 7.05 7.36
CA PRO A 262 0.54 5.79 6.73
C PRO A 262 0.22 4.71 7.77
N THR A 263 -0.90 4.01 7.58
CA THR A 263 -1.38 3.00 8.54
C THR A 263 -0.37 1.87 8.68
N TYR A 264 -0.31 1.24 9.86
CA TYR A 264 0.59 0.11 10.10
C TYR A 264 0.43 -1.03 9.08
N ASP A 265 -0.80 -1.23 8.59
CA ASP A 265 -1.12 -2.25 7.60
C ASP A 265 -0.51 -1.93 6.23
N LEU A 266 -0.60 -0.67 5.77
CA LEU A 266 0.05 -0.23 4.53
C LEU A 266 1.58 -0.21 4.64
N VAL A 267 2.11 0.12 5.83
CA VAL A 267 3.55 0.05 6.11
C VAL A 267 4.05 -1.38 5.97
N GLU A 268 3.36 -2.34 6.57
CA GLU A 268 3.68 -3.75 6.46
C GLU A 268 3.55 -4.24 5.00
N ALA A 269 2.44 -3.91 4.33
CA ALA A 269 2.24 -4.26 2.93
C ALA A 269 3.34 -3.71 2.03
N SER A 270 3.85 -2.51 2.29
CA SER A 270 4.90 -1.87 1.48
C SER A 270 6.29 -2.46 1.75
N LEU A 271 6.67 -2.58 3.03
CA LEU A 271 8.02 -3.04 3.41
C LEU A 271 8.18 -4.56 3.25
N GLU A 272 7.08 -5.32 3.29
CA GLU A 272 7.10 -6.79 3.20
C GLU A 272 6.48 -7.34 1.91
N ALA A 273 6.14 -6.48 0.95
CA ALA A 273 5.69 -6.89 -0.38
C ALA A 273 6.67 -7.90 -1.00
N MET A 274 6.12 -8.98 -1.57
CA MET A 274 6.88 -10.12 -2.15
C MET A 274 7.80 -10.87 -1.16
N SER A 275 7.73 -10.55 0.13
CA SER A 275 8.40 -11.22 1.24
C SER A 275 7.40 -12.14 1.95
N ARG A 276 7.02 -11.81 3.19
CA ARG A 276 6.00 -12.52 3.98
C ARG A 276 4.57 -12.03 3.73
N VAL A 277 4.38 -10.92 3.01
CA VAL A 277 3.07 -10.36 2.68
C VAL A 277 2.74 -10.59 1.20
N SER A 278 1.56 -11.17 0.96
CA SER A 278 0.99 -11.39 -0.39
C SER A 278 -0.09 -10.38 -0.76
N LEU A 279 -0.79 -9.82 0.23
CA LEU A 279 -1.82 -8.79 0.06
C LEU A 279 -1.18 -7.41 0.19
N ASP A 280 -1.13 -6.66 -0.91
CA ASP A 280 -0.55 -5.33 -0.99
C ASP A 280 -1.27 -4.50 -2.07
N MET A 281 -0.97 -3.21 -2.16
CA MET A 281 -1.63 -2.28 -3.07
C MET A 281 -1.46 -2.63 -4.57
N LEU A 282 -0.47 -3.44 -4.93
CA LEU A 282 -0.30 -3.94 -6.29
C LEU A 282 -1.06 -5.24 -6.50
N SER A 283 -1.03 -6.16 -5.52
CA SER A 283 -1.66 -7.47 -5.67
C SER A 283 -3.19 -7.41 -5.68
N VAL A 284 -3.81 -6.43 -5.02
CA VAL A 284 -5.28 -6.23 -5.06
C VAL A 284 -5.81 -5.84 -6.43
N GLN A 285 -4.95 -5.32 -7.31
CA GLN A 285 -5.31 -4.97 -8.69
C GLN A 285 -5.36 -6.19 -9.63
N ARG A 286 -5.05 -7.39 -9.11
CA ARG A 286 -5.10 -8.64 -9.87
C ARG A 286 -6.47 -8.82 -10.53
N LYS A 287 -6.45 -9.25 -11.78
CA LYS A 287 -7.61 -9.66 -12.54
C LYS A 287 -8.30 -10.82 -11.83
N GLY A 288 -9.52 -10.56 -11.37
CA GLY A 288 -10.45 -11.57 -10.86
C GLY A 288 -11.60 -11.77 -11.84
N VAL A 289 -12.79 -12.04 -11.29
CA VAL A 289 -14.04 -12.19 -12.06
C VAL A 289 -14.32 -10.92 -12.88
N PRO A 290 -14.58 -11.02 -14.20
CA PRO A 290 -14.98 -9.88 -15.04
C PRO A 290 -16.22 -9.18 -14.49
N TRP A 291 -16.33 -7.86 -14.69
CA TRP A 291 -17.43 -7.05 -14.13
C TRP A 291 -18.84 -7.62 -14.42
N GLU A 292 -19.02 -8.22 -15.61
CA GLU A 292 -20.28 -8.78 -16.08
C GLU A 292 -20.67 -10.07 -15.37
N GLU A 293 -19.68 -10.81 -14.85
CA GLU A 293 -19.85 -12.08 -14.15
C GLU A 293 -19.86 -11.91 -12.63
N LYS A 294 -19.48 -10.73 -12.12
CA LYS A 294 -19.51 -10.46 -10.67
C LYS A 294 -20.92 -10.56 -10.11
N VAL A 295 -21.02 -11.08 -8.89
CA VAL A 295 -22.28 -11.17 -8.15
C VAL A 295 -22.84 -9.76 -7.92
N PRO A 296 -24.07 -9.45 -8.38
CA PRO A 296 -24.64 -8.10 -8.31
C PRO A 296 -25.21 -7.79 -6.91
N LYS A 297 -24.39 -7.96 -5.87
CA LYS A 297 -24.75 -7.70 -4.47
C LYS A 297 -23.73 -6.79 -3.80
N ALA A 298 -24.21 -6.03 -2.81
CA ALA A 298 -23.36 -5.39 -1.82
C ALA A 298 -22.69 -6.46 -0.95
N PHE A 299 -21.39 -6.34 -0.71
CA PHE A 299 -20.61 -7.32 0.03
C PHE A 299 -19.83 -6.68 1.18
N TRP A 300 -19.84 -7.37 2.31
CA TRP A 300 -19.03 -7.02 3.47
C TRP A 300 -18.76 -8.24 4.36
N ARG A 301 -17.54 -8.31 4.92
CA ARG A 301 -17.15 -9.28 5.95
C ARG A 301 -16.25 -8.61 6.98
N GLY A 302 -16.53 -8.77 8.26
CA GLY A 302 -15.68 -8.18 9.30
C GLY A 302 -16.16 -8.48 10.70
N ARG A 303 -15.49 -7.90 11.70
CA ARG A 303 -15.90 -8.01 13.10
C ARG A 303 -16.85 -6.90 13.51
N ASP A 304 -17.52 -7.09 14.63
CA ASP A 304 -18.51 -6.25 15.29
C ASP A 304 -17.92 -4.99 15.96
N ALA A 305 -17.07 -4.24 15.26
CA ALA A 305 -16.31 -3.13 15.86
C ALA A 305 -17.14 -1.88 16.20
N CYS A 306 -18.31 -1.71 15.60
CA CYS A 306 -19.23 -0.60 15.85
C CYS A 306 -20.67 -1.03 15.54
N ARG A 307 -21.65 -0.24 15.96
CA ARG A 307 -23.09 -0.55 15.80
C ARG A 307 -23.50 -0.61 14.33
N GLU A 308 -22.97 0.28 13.50
CA GLU A 308 -23.27 0.40 12.08
C GLU A 308 -22.96 -0.90 11.31
N ARG A 309 -21.98 -1.68 11.77
CA ARG A 309 -21.68 -3.01 11.21
C ARG A 309 -22.75 -4.04 11.53
N LEU A 310 -23.34 -4.00 12.72
CA LEU A 310 -24.46 -4.88 13.09
C LEU A 310 -25.70 -4.48 12.30
N ASP A 311 -25.94 -3.18 12.12
CA ASP A 311 -27.06 -2.67 11.32
C ASP A 311 -26.94 -3.10 9.85
N LEU A 312 -25.74 -3.06 9.26
CA LEU A 312 -25.47 -3.60 7.93
C LEU A 312 -25.77 -5.11 7.82
N VAL A 313 -25.46 -5.88 8.87
CA VAL A 313 -25.76 -7.32 8.91
C VAL A 313 -27.26 -7.54 9.05
N GLY A 314 -27.95 -6.74 9.87
CA GLY A 314 -29.42 -6.74 9.94
C GLY A 314 -30.07 -6.43 8.59
N LEU A 315 -29.52 -5.47 7.84
CA LEU A 315 -29.96 -5.15 6.48
C LEU A 315 -29.76 -6.35 5.53
N SER A 316 -28.64 -7.06 5.65
CA SER A 316 -28.37 -8.28 4.87
C SER A 316 -29.32 -9.43 5.21
N GLN A 317 -29.75 -9.57 6.46
CA GLN A 317 -30.76 -10.56 6.85
C GLN A 317 -32.15 -10.23 6.26
N GLN A 318 -32.49 -8.94 6.15
CA GLN A 318 -33.77 -8.49 5.59
C GLN A 318 -33.79 -8.52 4.05
N HIS A 319 -32.65 -8.25 3.41
CA HIS A 319 -32.49 -8.18 1.96
C HIS A 319 -31.32 -9.07 1.46
N PRO A 320 -31.38 -10.40 1.67
CA PRO A 320 -30.28 -11.30 1.33
C PRO A 320 -30.02 -11.42 -0.18
N ASP A 321 -30.99 -11.02 -1.01
CA ASP A 321 -30.89 -10.90 -2.46
C ASP A 321 -30.07 -9.69 -2.91
N LEU A 322 -29.97 -8.63 -2.10
CA LEU A 322 -29.25 -7.39 -2.42
C LEU A 322 -27.92 -7.24 -1.68
N VAL A 323 -27.87 -7.69 -0.41
CA VAL A 323 -26.72 -7.48 0.47
C VAL A 323 -26.26 -8.80 1.05
N ASN A 324 -24.97 -9.05 0.95
CA ASN A 324 -24.25 -10.15 1.57
C ASN A 324 -23.25 -9.59 2.59
N ALA A 325 -23.71 -9.36 3.82
CA ALA A 325 -22.91 -8.89 4.93
C ALA A 325 -22.99 -9.84 6.13
N SER A 326 -21.85 -10.19 6.72
CA SER A 326 -21.82 -11.12 7.86
C SER A 326 -20.64 -10.87 8.78
N LEU A 327 -20.82 -11.20 10.06
CA LEU A 327 -19.80 -11.02 11.08
C LEU A 327 -18.87 -12.24 11.16
N THR A 328 -17.56 -11.99 11.17
CA THR A 328 -16.56 -13.06 11.34
C THR A 328 -16.29 -13.37 12.81
N ASN A 329 -16.54 -12.40 13.70
CA ASN A 329 -16.40 -12.57 15.14
C ASN A 329 -17.23 -11.55 15.91
N PHE A 330 -17.61 -11.91 17.14
CA PHE A 330 -18.27 -11.04 18.12
C PHE A 330 -17.33 -10.81 19.30
N PHE A 331 -16.78 -9.60 19.41
CA PHE A 331 -15.89 -9.19 20.50
C PHE A 331 -16.50 -8.08 21.35
N PHE A 332 -17.14 -7.08 20.75
CA PHE A 332 -17.71 -5.90 21.41
C PHE A 332 -19.20 -6.07 21.74
N PHE A 333 -19.94 -6.86 20.96
CA PHE A 333 -21.39 -7.08 21.08
C PHE A 333 -21.70 -8.59 21.26
N ARG A 334 -21.02 -9.23 22.21
CA ARG A 334 -21.06 -10.70 22.41
C ARG A 334 -22.46 -11.24 22.70
N ASP A 335 -23.27 -10.45 23.37
CA ASP A 335 -24.65 -10.75 23.75
C ASP A 335 -25.64 -10.67 22.57
N GLU A 336 -25.25 -10.05 21.45
CA GLU A 336 -26.11 -9.87 20.28
C GLU A 336 -25.85 -10.91 19.17
N GLU A 337 -24.99 -11.92 19.42
CA GLU A 337 -24.70 -13.00 18.46
C GLU A 337 -25.97 -13.74 18.02
N LYS A 338 -26.93 -13.95 18.92
CA LYS A 338 -28.21 -14.60 18.58
C LYS A 338 -29.01 -13.82 17.53
N LYS A 339 -28.83 -12.49 17.46
CA LYS A 339 -29.57 -11.61 16.55
C LYS A 339 -28.82 -11.43 15.22
N TYR A 340 -27.53 -11.13 15.26
CA TYR A 340 -26.74 -10.79 14.06
C TYR A 340 -25.83 -11.91 13.57
N GLY A 341 -25.85 -13.07 14.22
CA GLY A 341 -25.12 -14.25 13.80
C GLY A 341 -25.83 -15.04 12.70
N PRO A 342 -25.31 -16.23 12.36
CA PRO A 342 -24.11 -16.85 12.96
C PRO A 342 -22.79 -16.18 12.52
N LYS A 343 -21.71 -16.47 13.25
CA LYS A 343 -20.34 -16.17 12.79
C LYS A 343 -20.05 -16.89 11.47
N VAL A 344 -19.39 -16.22 10.55
CA VAL A 344 -18.87 -16.82 9.31
C VAL A 344 -17.35 -16.86 9.30
N ALA A 345 -16.78 -17.78 8.54
CA ALA A 345 -15.33 -17.84 8.38
C ALA A 345 -14.79 -16.56 7.72
N HIS A 346 -13.50 -16.29 7.97
CA HIS A 346 -12.77 -15.32 7.19
C HIS A 346 -12.70 -15.77 5.72
N ILE A 347 -12.77 -14.81 4.81
CA ILE A 347 -12.59 -15.01 3.38
C ILE A 347 -11.32 -14.28 2.93
N SER A 348 -10.65 -14.80 1.92
CA SER A 348 -9.53 -14.11 1.26
C SER A 348 -9.96 -12.72 0.82
N PHE A 349 -9.06 -11.74 0.97
CA PHE A 349 -9.35 -10.37 0.54
C PHE A 349 -9.55 -10.29 -0.99
N PHE A 350 -8.90 -11.16 -1.76
CA PHE A 350 -9.07 -11.20 -3.22
C PHE A 350 -10.50 -11.60 -3.63
N ASP A 351 -11.14 -12.49 -2.87
CA ASP A 351 -12.49 -12.99 -3.16
C ASP A 351 -13.57 -11.96 -2.81
N PHE A 352 -13.23 -10.87 -2.10
CA PHE A 352 -14.17 -9.74 -1.95
C PHE A 352 -14.58 -9.24 -3.33
N PHE A 353 -13.64 -9.21 -4.29
CA PHE A 353 -13.87 -8.64 -5.61
C PHE A 353 -14.70 -9.50 -6.54
N ASP A 354 -15.19 -10.67 -6.10
CA ASP A 354 -16.20 -11.44 -6.84
C ASP A 354 -17.58 -10.76 -6.84
N TYR A 355 -17.76 -9.75 -5.98
CA TYR A 355 -18.98 -8.97 -5.85
C TYR A 355 -18.83 -7.59 -6.49
N LYS A 356 -19.93 -7.08 -7.10
CA LYS A 356 -19.93 -5.77 -7.78
C LYS A 356 -19.73 -4.60 -6.83
N TYR A 357 -20.26 -4.69 -5.61
CA TYR A 357 -20.38 -3.55 -4.70
C TYR A 357 -19.73 -3.85 -3.35
N GLN A 358 -18.64 -3.17 -3.00
CA GLN A 358 -17.94 -3.33 -1.72
C GLN A 358 -18.42 -2.27 -0.74
N VAL A 359 -19.00 -2.68 0.38
CA VAL A 359 -19.36 -1.73 1.43
C VAL A 359 -18.14 -1.52 2.33
N ASN A 360 -17.77 -0.27 2.61
CA ASN A 360 -16.75 0.07 3.58
C ASN A 360 -17.36 0.82 4.77
N VAL A 361 -17.44 0.10 5.89
CA VAL A 361 -17.92 0.59 7.19
C VAL A 361 -16.72 0.69 8.12
N ASP A 362 -16.60 1.82 8.82
CA ASP A 362 -15.54 2.02 9.80
C ASP A 362 -15.60 0.98 10.91
N GLY A 363 -14.51 0.83 11.64
CA GLY A 363 -14.48 0.02 12.85
C GLY A 363 -14.59 0.91 14.07
N THR A 364 -13.69 0.68 15.01
CA THR A 364 -13.39 1.63 16.07
C THR A 364 -13.02 3.01 15.49
N VAL A 365 -12.19 3.01 14.44
CA VAL A 365 -11.82 4.19 13.64
C VAL A 365 -11.91 3.87 12.14
N ALA A 366 -11.33 4.70 11.27
CA ALA A 366 -11.28 4.46 9.83
C ALA A 366 -10.89 3.01 9.51
N ALA A 367 -11.60 2.40 8.56
CA ALA A 367 -11.30 1.01 8.19
C ALA A 367 -10.06 0.93 7.28
N TYR A 368 -8.96 0.38 7.78
CA TYR A 368 -7.69 0.25 7.04
C TYR A 368 -7.74 -0.65 5.81
N ARG A 369 -8.86 -1.35 5.57
CA ARG A 369 -9.10 -2.05 4.30
C ARG A 369 -9.48 -1.12 3.14
N PHE A 370 -9.87 0.12 3.42
CA PHE A 370 -10.43 1.03 2.43
C PHE A 370 -9.49 1.29 1.23
N PRO A 371 -8.17 1.55 1.42
CA PRO A 371 -7.24 1.68 0.30
C PRO A 371 -7.22 0.46 -0.62
N TYR A 372 -7.28 -0.75 -0.05
CA TYR A 372 -7.29 -1.99 -0.82
C TYR A 372 -8.60 -2.19 -1.59
N LEU A 373 -9.74 -1.79 -1.01
CA LEU A 373 -11.02 -1.81 -1.73
C LEU A 373 -10.99 -0.85 -2.94
N LEU A 374 -10.39 0.34 -2.77
CA LEU A 374 -10.22 1.31 -3.86
C LEU A 374 -9.26 0.81 -4.95
N GLY A 375 -8.20 0.09 -4.57
CA GLY A 375 -7.27 -0.55 -5.50
C GLY A 375 -7.84 -1.80 -6.18
N GLY A 376 -9.02 -2.26 -5.78
CA GLY A 376 -9.68 -3.44 -6.33
C GLY A 376 -10.45 -3.21 -7.62
N SER A 377 -11.29 -4.18 -7.99
CA SER A 377 -12.05 -4.17 -9.25
C SER A 377 -13.56 -3.99 -9.10
N SER A 378 -14.01 -3.44 -7.97
CA SER A 378 -15.42 -3.31 -7.60
C SER A 378 -15.76 -1.88 -7.20
N VAL A 379 -17.03 -1.51 -7.28
CA VAL A 379 -17.52 -0.19 -6.86
C VAL A 379 -17.56 -0.13 -5.33
N VAL A 380 -16.98 0.89 -4.73
CA VAL A 380 -16.89 1.04 -3.27
C VAL A 380 -17.96 2.00 -2.75
N PHE A 381 -18.77 1.55 -1.79
CA PHE A 381 -19.70 2.35 -1.01
C PHE A 381 -19.07 2.66 0.35
N LYS A 382 -18.55 3.87 0.51
CA LYS A 382 -17.98 4.33 1.78
C LYS A 382 -19.04 5.08 2.58
N GLN A 383 -19.27 4.68 3.82
CA GLN A 383 -20.09 5.47 4.74
C GLN A 383 -19.43 6.82 5.03
N ALA A 384 -20.24 7.87 5.18
CA ALA A 384 -19.76 9.14 5.71
C ALA A 384 -19.09 8.91 7.07
N SER A 385 -17.90 9.47 7.24
CA SER A 385 -17.09 9.29 8.43
C SER A 385 -16.33 10.54 8.73
N LYS A 386 -16.23 10.85 10.01
CA LYS A 386 -15.31 11.86 10.50
C LYS A 386 -13.87 11.36 10.58
N TYR A 387 -13.65 10.05 10.49
CA TYR A 387 -12.33 9.44 10.54
C TYR A 387 -11.74 9.31 9.14
N TYR A 388 -10.45 9.59 9.04
CA TYR A 388 -9.67 9.43 7.81
C TYR A 388 -8.33 8.75 8.08
#